data_AF-A0A7V6DZD9-F1
#
_entry.id   AF-A0A7V6DZD9-F1
#
_cell.length_a   1.000
_cell.length_b   1.000
_cell.length_c   1.000
_cell.angle_alpha   90.00
_cell.angle_beta   90.00
_cell.angle_gamma   90.00
#
_symmetry.space_group_name_H-M   'P 1'
#
loop_
_entity.id
_entity.type
_entity.pdbx_description
1 polymer ?
#
loop_
_entity_poly.entity_id
_entity_poly.type
_entity_poly.pdbx_seq_one_letter_code
_entity_poly.pdbx_strand_id
1 'polypeptide(L)' 'ELKAFKKVLLHPGETRRIEFSLTASDLAFWNREMKFVAEPGKFILYIGKNAAETQEVSFELK' A
#
# COMPACT_ATOMS: atom_id res chain seq x y z
N GLU A 1 1.71 -2.59 -7.06
CA GLU A 1 0.53 -1.84 -7.59
C GLU A 1 0.23 -0.67 -6.68
N LEU A 2 -0.36 0.42 -7.18
CA LEU A 2 -0.80 1.54 -6.33
C LEU A 2 -2.11 1.16 -5.63
N LYS A 3 -2.14 1.20 -4.29
CA LYS A 3 -3.35 0.91 -3.51
C LYS A 3 -4.02 2.17 -2.94
N ALA A 4 -3.24 3.18 -2.59
CA ALA A 4 -3.78 4.45 -2.08
C ALA A 4 -2.80 5.61 -2.32
N PHE A 5 -3.32 6.83 -2.34
CA PHE A 5 -2.52 8.06 -2.31
C PHE A 5 -3.24 9.15 -1.53
N LYS A 6 -2.48 10.11 -0.98
CA LYS A 6 -3.02 11.31 -0.34
C LYS A 6 -2.28 12.53 -0.86
N LYS A 7 -3.00 13.50 -1.43
CA LYS A 7 -2.44 14.81 -1.78
C LYS A 7 -2.44 15.67 -0.53
N VAL A 8 -1.27 16.15 -0.13
CA VAL A 8 -1.08 16.90 1.12
C VAL A 8 -0.44 18.24 0.77
N LEU A 9 -1.11 19.33 1.13
CA LEU A 9 -0.51 20.65 1.17
C LEU A 9 0.14 20.85 2.54
N LEU A 10 1.39 21.30 2.55
CA LEU A 10 2.14 21.66 3.75
C LEU A 10 2.61 23.11 3.64
N HIS A 11 2.48 23.86 4.72
CA HIS A 11 3.12 25.17 4.84
C HIS A 11 4.61 25.02 5.19
N PRO A 12 5.44 26.07 4.98
CA PRO A 12 6.84 26.02 5.38
C PRO A 12 7.02 25.62 6.85
N GLY A 13 7.82 24.57 7.08
CA GLY A 13 8.07 24.01 8.42
C GLY A 13 6.97 23.08 8.96
N GLU A 14 5.85 22.92 8.26
CA GLU A 14 4.77 22.02 8.69
C GLU A 14 5.17 20.56 8.49
N THR A 15 4.89 19.73 9.50
CA THR A 15 4.97 18.27 9.41
C THR A 15 3.60 17.67 9.65
N ARG A 16 3.21 16.68 8.84
CA ARG A 16 1.94 15.99 8.97
C ARG A 16 2.12 14.49 9.01
N ARG A 17 1.49 13.84 9.98
CA ARG A 17 1.36 12.38 10.04
C ARG A 17 0.30 11.93 9.05
N ILE A 18 0.67 11.00 8.18
CA ILE A 18 -0.23 10.42 7.17
C ILE A 18 -0.44 8.95 7.50
N GLU A 19 -1.72 8.55 7.56
CA GLU A 19 -2.11 7.18 7.86
C GLU A 19 -2.89 6.61 6.67
N PHE A 20 -2.58 5.36 6.32
CA PHE A 20 -3.32 4.58 5.34
C PHE A 20 -3.84 3.33 6.03
N SER A 21 -5.07 2.95 5.72
CA SER A 21 -5.66 1.70 6.17
C SER A 21 -5.73 0.76 4.99
N LEU A 22 -5.27 -0.47 5.19
CA LEU A 22 -5.36 -1.55 4.20
C LEU A 22 -6.18 -2.68 4.80
N THR A 23 -6.97 -3.30 3.95
CA THR A 23 -7.76 -4.50 4.21
C THR A 23 -7.24 -5.64 3.33
N ALA A 24 -7.60 -6.88 3.64
CA ALA A 24 -7.25 -8.02 2.80
C ALA A 24 -7.76 -7.84 1.35
N SER A 25 -8.92 -7.21 1.16
CA SER A 25 -9.49 -6.93 -0.16
C SER A 25 -8.59 -6.03 -1.03
N ASP A 26 -7.79 -5.14 -0.43
CA ASP A 26 -6.83 -4.31 -1.16
C ASP A 26 -5.67 -5.13 -1.73
N LEU A 27 -5.40 -6.31 -1.16
CA LEU A 27 -4.36 -7.25 -1.57
C LEU A 27 -4.87 -8.33 -2.53
N ALA A 28 -6.19 -8.36 -2.78
CA ALA A 28 -6.79 -9.37 -3.62
C ALA A 28 -6.46 -9.16 -5.11
N PHE A 29 -6.35 -10.28 -5.82
CA PHE A 29 -6.15 -10.33 -7.27
C PHE A 29 -6.93 -11.50 -7.87
N TRP A 30 -7.08 -11.50 -9.20
CA TRP A 30 -7.70 -12.63 -9.90
C TRP A 30 -6.69 -13.76 -10.05
N ASN A 31 -6.96 -14.88 -9.40
CA ASN A 31 -6.12 -16.07 -9.53
C ASN A 31 -6.45 -16.86 -10.82
N ARG A 32 -5.75 -17.97 -11.05
CA ARG A 32 -5.91 -18.82 -12.25
C ARG A 32 -7.31 -19.44 -12.40
N GLU A 33 -8.08 -19.54 -11.32
CA GLU A 33 -9.44 -20.06 -11.30
C GLU A 33 -10.49 -18.97 -11.53
N MET A 34 -10.08 -17.75 -11.89
CA MET A 34 -10.97 -16.59 -12.01
C MET A 34 -11.71 -16.29 -10.70
N LYS A 35 -11.01 -16.41 -9.56
CA LYS A 35 -11.50 -15.97 -8.25
C LYS A 35 -10.73 -14.74 -7.79
N PHE A 36 -11.44 -13.73 -7.30
CA PHE A 36 -10.84 -12.53 -6.73
C PHE A 36 -10.56 -12.75 -5.25
N VAL A 37 -9.30 -13.08 -4.93
CA VAL A 37 -8.89 -13.53 -3.59
C VAL A 37 -7.58 -12.87 -3.17
N ALA A 38 -7.40 -12.69 -1.86
CA ALA A 38 -6.12 -12.35 -1.26
C ALA A 38 -5.53 -13.63 -0.66
N GLU A 39 -4.38 -14.05 -1.17
CA GLU A 39 -3.71 -15.27 -0.72
C GLU A 39 -2.79 -14.97 0.47
N PRO A 40 -2.78 -15.81 1.53
CA PRO A 40 -1.82 -15.68 2.62
C PRO A 40 -0.38 -15.70 2.11
N GLY A 41 0.49 -14.94 2.78
CA GLY A 41 1.90 -14.88 2.44
C GLY A 41 2.53 -13.52 2.69
N LYS A 42 3.77 -13.38 2.25
CA LYS A 42 4.57 -12.17 2.40
C LYS A 42 4.18 -11.10 1.36
N PHE A 43 3.86 -9.91 1.86
CA PHE A 43 3.67 -8.70 1.07
C PHE A 43 4.75 -7.67 1.39
N ILE A 44 5.04 -6.82 0.43
CA ILE A 44 5.93 -5.66 0.59
C ILE A 44 5.12 -4.39 0.31
N LEU A 45 5.03 -3.52 1.31
CA LEU A 45 4.48 -2.19 1.16
C LEU A 45 5.58 -1.24 0.72
N TYR A 46 5.26 -0.42 -0.29
CA TYR A 46 6.12 0.64 -0.77
C TYR A 46 5.41 1.99 -0.54
N ILE A 47 6.08 2.92 0.14
CA ILE A 47 5.57 4.28 0.39
C ILE A 47 6.59 5.28 -0.12
N GLY A 48 6.19 6.18 -1.01
CA GLY A 48 7.09 7.14 -1.63
C GLY A 48 6.38 8.31 -2.28
N LYS A 49 7.18 9.29 -2.72
CA LYS A 49 6.69 10.46 -3.46
C LYS A 49 6.40 10.14 -4.92
N ASN A 50 6.98 9.06 -5.44
CA ASN A 50 6.76 8.52 -6.77
C ASN A 50 7.05 7.00 -6.74
N ALA A 51 6.82 6.30 -7.86
CA ALA A 51 6.96 4.85 -7.94
C ALA A 51 8.42 4.35 -7.98
N ALA A 52 9.39 5.21 -8.28
CA ALA A 52 10.80 4.85 -8.35
C ALA A 52 11.54 5.05 -7.00
N GLU A 53 11.07 5.98 -6.17
CA GLU A 53 11.69 6.36 -4.91
C GLU A 53 10.74 6.07 -3.74
N THR A 54 10.90 4.90 -3.13
CA THR A 54 10.02 4.41 -2.06
C THR A 54 10.82 3.88 -0.87
N GLN A 55 10.22 3.95 0.31
CA GLN A 55 10.61 3.16 1.47
C GLN A 55 9.80 1.87 1.47
N GLU A 56 10.41 0.77 1.90
CA GLU A 56 9.76 -0.53 1.94
C GLU A 56 9.60 -1.06 3.37
N VAL A 57 8.50 -1.76 3.60
CA VAL A 57 8.28 -2.56 4.80
C VAL A 57 7.53 -3.83 4.41
N SER A 58 7.97 -4.97 4.94
CA SER A 58 7.32 -6.26 4.66
C SER A 58 6.43 -6.71 5.81
N PHE A 59 5.34 -7.38 5.49
CA PHE A 59 4.43 -8.00 6.44
C PHE A 59 3.87 -9.32 5.91
N GLU A 60 3.31 -10.13 6.79
CA GLU A 60 2.68 -11.41 6.45
C GLU A 60 1.15 -11.28 6.55
N LEU A 61 0.44 -11.64 5.48
CA LEU A 61 -1.00 -11.90 5.54
C LEU A 61 -1.19 -13.35 5.99
N LYS A 62 -1.91 -13.54 7.10
CA LYS A 62 -2.24 -14.87 7.64
C LYS A 62 -3.55 -15.39 7.07
#